data_AF-A0A8T5AZ58-F1
#
_entry.id   AF-A0A8T5AZ58-F1
#
_cell.length_a   1.000
_cell.length_b   1.000
_cell.length_c   1.000
_cell.angle_alpha   90.00
_cell.angle_beta   90.00
_cell.angle_gamma   90.00
#
_symmetry.space_group_name_H-M   'P 1'
#
loop_
_entity.id
_entity.type
_entity.pdbx_description
1 polymer ?
#
loop_
_entity_poly.entity_id
_entity_poly.type
_entity_poly.pdbx_seq_one_letter_code
_entity_poly.pdbx_strand_id
1 'polypeptide(L)'
;MNEKSRVIMLGCAFIFFLTLAYFENILFLGNLRNVFTNPPLAVAMIFMHNVIAVSLIIIGMSFYVDFVQAFLPKRRVDYVVLDHPNIFAAIFTSIILVISILRVYYHVYGRIVVDVVEIIMMISLPHGVVEAYGIYKAIHVTLAKNLTNKMLIKICLIFLLAAFLEVGFIQVLKIFT
;
A
#
# COMPACT_ATOMS: atom_id res chain seq x y z
N MET A 1 -27.05 -5.01 11.07
CA MET A 1 -25.80 -5.58 11.63
C MET A 1 -25.47 -4.80 12.89
N ASN A 2 -25.21 -5.45 14.02
CA ASN A 2 -24.84 -4.78 15.27
C ASN A 2 -23.45 -4.13 15.11
N GLU A 3 -23.22 -2.91 15.62
CA GLU A 3 -21.96 -2.18 15.48
C GLU A 3 -20.77 -3.00 15.97
N LYS A 4 -20.92 -3.70 17.11
CA LYS A 4 -19.90 -4.61 17.65
C LYS A 4 -19.57 -5.76 16.69
N SER A 5 -20.58 -6.33 16.05
CA SER A 5 -20.40 -7.43 15.07
C SER A 5 -19.68 -6.94 13.82
N ARG A 6 -19.92 -5.69 13.39
CA ARG A 6 -19.18 -5.07 12.27
C ARG A 6 -17.70 -4.87 12.60
N VAL A 7 -17.37 -4.37 13.79
CA VAL A 7 -15.97 -4.20 14.21
C VAL A 7 -15.24 -5.54 14.27
N ILE A 8 -15.88 -6.59 14.81
CA ILE A 8 -15.32 -7.94 14.84
C ILE A 8 -15.08 -8.48 13.42
N MET A 9 -16.05 -8.32 12.52
CA MET A 9 -15.92 -8.77 11.13
C MET A 9 -14.77 -8.05 10.39
N LEU A 10 -14.64 -6.73 10.58
CA LEU A 10 -13.53 -5.96 10.01
C LEU A 10 -12.18 -6.38 10.59
N GLY A 11 -12.11 -6.66 11.89
CA GLY A 11 -10.90 -7.19 12.54
C GLY A 11 -10.50 -8.57 11.99
N CYS A 12 -11.46 -9.49 11.84
CA CYS A 12 -11.22 -10.80 11.23
C CYS A 12 -10.77 -10.67 9.77
N ALA A 13 -11.41 -9.81 8.99
CA ALA A 13 -11.01 -9.53 7.61
C ALA A 13 -9.58 -8.96 7.56
N PHE A 14 -9.24 -8.04 8.46
CA PHE A 14 -7.90 -7.48 8.55
C PHE A 14 -6.84 -8.57 8.81
N ILE A 15 -7.07 -9.47 9.77
CA ILE A 15 -6.15 -10.58 10.07
C ILE A 15 -6.02 -11.54 8.89
N PHE A 16 -7.13 -11.84 8.21
CA PHE A 16 -7.11 -12.67 7.00
C PHE A 16 -6.25 -12.06 5.90
N PHE A 17 -6.48 -10.78 5.57
CA PHE A 17 -5.68 -10.08 4.57
C PHE A 17 -4.22 -9.92 5.00
N LEU A 18 -3.94 -9.75 6.30
CA LEU A 18 -2.58 -9.66 6.83
C LEU A 18 -1.84 -10.99 6.65
N THR A 19 -2.52 -12.10 6.89
CA THR A 19 -1.99 -13.46 6.65
C THR A 19 -1.72 -13.67 5.17
N LEU A 20 -2.65 -13.24 4.30
CA LEU A 20 -2.49 -13.33 2.85
C LEU A 20 -1.28 -12.50 2.37
N ALA A 21 -1.13 -11.26 2.87
CA ALA A 21 0.01 -10.41 2.56
C ALA A 21 1.35 -11.01 3.02
N TYR A 22 1.36 -11.72 4.16
CA TYR A 22 2.56 -12.42 4.62
C TYR A 22 2.97 -13.55 3.66
N PHE A 23 2.04 -14.40 3.24
CA PHE A 23 2.31 -15.46 2.28
C PHE A 23 2.72 -14.92 0.90
N GLU A 24 2.00 -13.90 0.42
CA GLU A 24 2.32 -13.24 -0.85
C GLU A 24 3.73 -12.65 -0.80
N ASN A 25 4.11 -11.97 0.27
CA ASN A 25 5.45 -11.39 0.42
C ASN A 25 6.56 -12.45 0.41
N ILE A 26 6.32 -13.64 0.99
CA ILE A 26 7.28 -14.76 0.91
C ILE A 26 7.41 -15.25 -0.54
N LEU A 27 6.29 -15.45 -1.23
CA LEU A 27 6.28 -15.91 -2.62
C LEU A 27 6.94 -14.91 -3.56
N PHE A 28 6.65 -13.62 -3.36
CA PHE A 28 7.21 -12.53 -4.15
C PHE A 28 8.73 -12.46 -4.00
N LEU A 29 9.23 -12.38 -2.75
CA LEU A 29 10.67 -12.33 -2.45
C LEU A 29 11.42 -13.58 -2.90
N GLY A 30 10.81 -14.76 -2.76
CA GLY A 30 11.40 -16.03 -3.18
C GLY A 30 11.55 -16.19 -4.70
N ASN A 31 10.72 -15.51 -5.50
CA ASN A 31 10.68 -15.66 -6.96
C ASN A 31 11.07 -14.41 -7.76
N LEU A 32 11.53 -13.32 -7.11
CA LEU A 32 11.85 -12.03 -7.76
C LEU A 32 12.56 -12.17 -9.11
N ARG A 33 13.65 -12.95 -9.15
CA ARG A 33 14.47 -13.11 -10.36
C ARG A 33 13.69 -13.74 -11.52
N ASN A 34 12.84 -14.73 -11.24
CA ASN A 34 12.05 -15.42 -12.26
C ASN A 34 10.87 -14.56 -12.72
N VAL A 35 10.25 -13.81 -11.81
CA VAL A 35 9.10 -12.95 -12.11
C VAL A 35 9.46 -11.88 -13.14
N PHE A 36 10.63 -11.23 -12.98
CA PHE A 36 11.08 -10.19 -13.92
C PHE A 36 11.58 -10.73 -15.28
N THR A 37 11.60 -12.05 -15.50
CA THR A 37 11.86 -12.62 -16.85
C THR A 37 10.61 -12.66 -17.73
N ASN A 38 9.42 -12.59 -17.13
CA ASN A 38 8.14 -12.57 -17.84
C ASN A 38 7.40 -11.26 -17.49
N PRO A 39 7.54 -10.19 -18.30
CA PRO A 39 7.01 -8.87 -17.96
C PRO A 39 5.50 -8.84 -17.64
N PRO A 40 4.61 -9.53 -18.39
CA PRO A 40 3.21 -9.66 -18.01
C PRO A 40 2.98 -10.27 -16.62
N LEU A 41 3.74 -11.31 -16.27
CA LEU A 41 3.67 -11.92 -14.93
C LEU A 41 4.16 -10.96 -13.85
N ALA A 42 5.22 -10.18 -14.12
CA ALA A 42 5.71 -9.16 -13.21
C ALA A 42 4.67 -8.07 -12.92
N VAL A 43 3.99 -7.58 -13.96
CA VAL A 43 2.91 -6.57 -13.79
C VAL A 43 1.79 -7.17 -12.94
N ALA A 44 1.38 -8.40 -13.23
CA ALA A 44 0.32 -9.06 -12.47
C ALA A 44 0.68 -9.26 -11.00
N MET A 45 1.91 -9.68 -10.69
CA MET A 45 2.36 -9.86 -9.31
C MET A 45 2.46 -8.54 -8.55
N ILE A 46 3.10 -7.52 -9.12
CA ILE A 46 3.20 -6.20 -8.49
C ILE A 46 1.80 -5.61 -8.27
N PHE A 47 0.92 -5.73 -9.26
CA PHE A 47 -0.45 -5.27 -9.12
C PHE A 47 -1.19 -6.01 -8.00
N MET A 48 -1.05 -7.34 -7.89
CA MET A 48 -1.64 -8.13 -6.81
C MET A 48 -1.10 -7.71 -5.44
N HIS A 49 0.23 -7.53 -5.30
CA HIS A 49 0.87 -7.02 -4.08
C HIS A 49 0.24 -5.70 -3.64
N ASN A 50 0.12 -4.76 -4.58
CA ASN A 50 -0.45 -3.44 -4.36
C ASN A 50 -1.94 -3.47 -4.00
N VAL A 51 -2.72 -4.34 -4.65
CA VAL A 51 -4.14 -4.54 -4.33
C VAL A 51 -4.32 -5.10 -2.91
N ILE A 52 -3.46 -6.03 -2.49
CA ILE A 52 -3.50 -6.57 -1.13
C ILE A 52 -3.14 -5.48 -0.11
N ALA A 53 -2.07 -4.72 -0.37
CA ALA A 53 -1.62 -3.63 0.49
C ALA A 53 -2.69 -2.54 0.66
N VAL A 54 -3.29 -2.07 -0.43
CA VAL A 54 -4.35 -1.05 -0.33
C VAL A 54 -5.62 -1.61 0.33
N SER A 55 -5.93 -2.88 0.12
CA SER A 55 -7.07 -3.54 0.79
C SER A 55 -6.86 -3.58 2.30
N LEU A 56 -5.64 -3.90 2.76
CA LEU A 56 -5.24 -3.82 4.17
C LEU A 56 -5.40 -2.41 4.74
N ILE A 57 -4.99 -1.40 3.99
CA ILE A 57 -5.12 0.00 4.40
C ILE A 57 -6.59 0.39 4.53
N ILE A 58 -7.43 0.08 3.54
CA ILE A 58 -8.86 0.41 3.56
C ILE A 58 -9.56 -0.32 4.72
N ILE A 59 -9.31 -1.62 4.90
CA ILE A 59 -9.92 -2.39 5.97
C ILE A 59 -9.43 -1.89 7.33
N GLY A 60 -8.13 -1.63 7.48
CA GLY A 60 -7.54 -1.13 8.72
C GLY A 60 -8.09 0.25 9.10
N MET A 61 -8.20 1.17 8.14
CA MET A 61 -8.79 2.50 8.39
C MET A 61 -10.28 2.40 8.68
N SER A 62 -11.03 1.52 8.00
CA SER A 62 -12.44 1.28 8.28
C SER A 62 -12.65 0.69 9.68
N PHE A 63 -11.81 -0.28 10.06
CA PHE A 63 -11.78 -0.86 11.40
C PHE A 63 -11.50 0.22 12.44
N TYR A 64 -10.49 1.08 12.23
CA TYR A 64 -10.16 2.18 13.13
C TYR A 64 -11.34 3.14 13.31
N VAL A 65 -11.94 3.60 12.20
CA VAL A 65 -13.09 4.52 12.22
C VAL A 65 -14.25 3.94 13.02
N ASP A 66 -14.58 2.67 12.77
CA ASP A 66 -15.68 2.00 13.44
C ASP A 66 -15.37 1.68 14.90
N PHE A 67 -14.13 1.32 15.22
CA PHE A 67 -13.68 1.10 16.59
C PHE A 67 -13.78 2.38 17.42
N VAL A 68 -13.24 3.50 16.91
CA VAL A 68 -13.29 4.80 17.57
C VAL A 68 -14.74 5.21 17.84
N GLN A 69 -15.63 5.03 16.86
CA GLN A 69 -17.03 5.44 17.00
C GLN A 69 -17.84 4.53 17.93
N ALA A 70 -17.55 3.23 17.98
CA ALA A 70 -18.30 2.27 18.77
C ALA A 70 -17.82 2.20 20.23
N PHE A 71 -16.55 2.49 20.52
CA PHE A 71 -15.95 2.23 21.83
C PHE A 71 -15.39 3.46 22.55
N LEU A 72 -15.06 4.57 21.86
CA LEU A 72 -14.57 5.78 22.53
C LEU A 72 -15.72 6.75 22.86
N PRO A 73 -15.69 7.41 24.03
CA PRO A 73 -16.65 8.46 24.35
C PRO A 73 -16.50 9.64 23.37
N LYS A 74 -17.59 10.34 23.05
CA LYS A 74 -17.62 11.50 22.13
C LYS A 74 -16.92 12.74 22.71
N ARG A 75 -15.61 12.66 22.99
CA ARG A 75 -14.77 13.77 23.41
C ARG A 75 -14.02 14.30 22.18
N ARG A 76 -13.91 15.64 22.05
CA ARG A 76 -13.28 16.30 20.88
C ARG A 76 -11.86 15.82 20.57
N VAL A 77 -11.13 15.29 21.56
CA VAL A 77 -9.74 14.85 21.41
C VAL A 77 -9.62 13.49 20.71
N ASP A 78 -10.63 12.62 20.86
CA ASP A 78 -10.59 11.25 20.33
C ASP A 78 -11.02 11.21 18.84
N TYR A 79 -11.61 12.29 18.34
CA TYR A 79 -12.11 12.43 16.96
C TYR A 79 -11.18 13.23 16.05
N VAL A 80 -10.04 13.72 16.54
CA VAL A 80 -9.09 14.56 15.77
C VAL A 80 -8.67 13.90 14.45
N VAL A 81 -8.52 12.57 14.45
CA VAL A 81 -8.18 11.79 13.24
C VAL A 81 -9.32 11.76 12.22
N LEU A 82 -10.57 11.71 12.70
CA LEU A 82 -11.78 11.71 11.88
C LEU A 82 -12.09 13.12 11.35
N ASP A 83 -11.77 14.15 12.13
CA ASP A 83 -12.05 15.55 11.81
C ASP A 83 -11.02 16.14 10.79
N HIS A 84 -9.82 15.56 10.73
CA HIS A 84 -8.75 16.01 9.82
C HIS A 84 -8.17 14.88 8.94
N PRO A 85 -9.00 14.27 8.06
CA PRO A 85 -8.59 13.12 7.25
C PRO A 85 -7.45 13.42 6.27
N ASN A 86 -7.34 14.66 5.77
CA ASN A 86 -6.26 15.08 4.86
C ASN A 86 -4.87 15.00 5.51
N ILE A 87 -4.73 15.60 6.70
CA ILE A 87 -3.44 15.66 7.41
C ILE A 87 -3.02 14.25 7.80
N PHE A 88 -3.97 13.44 8.29
CA PHE A 88 -3.68 12.08 8.70
C PHE A 88 -3.29 11.19 7.52
N ALA A 89 -4.00 11.30 6.39
CA ALA A 89 -3.63 10.58 5.18
C ALA A 89 -2.22 10.97 4.71
N ALA A 90 -1.86 12.25 4.71
CA ALA A 90 -0.53 12.70 4.30
C ALA A 90 0.59 12.16 5.21
N ILE A 91 0.40 12.22 6.54
CA ILE A 91 1.38 11.71 7.51
C ILE A 91 1.51 10.19 7.36
N PHE A 92 0.39 9.47 7.30
CA PHE A 92 0.42 8.00 7.23
C PHE A 92 0.99 7.49 5.91
N THR A 93 0.69 8.14 4.78
CA THR A 93 1.37 7.86 3.51
C THR A 93 2.87 8.10 3.60
N SER A 94 3.30 9.19 4.25
CA SER A 94 4.73 9.47 4.43
C SER A 94 5.41 8.38 5.26
N ILE A 95 4.78 7.93 6.35
CA ILE A 95 5.28 6.83 7.18
C ILE A 95 5.39 5.54 6.36
N ILE A 96 4.35 5.18 5.59
CA ILE A 96 4.39 3.98 4.74
C ILE A 96 5.53 4.05 3.73
N LEU A 97 5.69 5.19 3.04
CA LEU A 97 6.77 5.38 2.09
C LEU A 97 8.15 5.21 2.72
N VAL A 98 8.38 5.83 3.88
CA VAL A 98 9.65 5.72 4.61
C VAL A 98 9.91 4.27 4.99
N ILE A 99 8.93 3.56 5.54
CA ILE A 99 9.08 2.15 5.91
C ILE A 99 9.36 1.27 4.69
N SER A 100 8.68 1.51 3.55
CA SER A 100 8.91 0.76 2.31
C SER A 100 10.34 0.94 1.79
N ILE A 101 10.86 2.17 1.78
CA ILE A 101 12.24 2.47 1.39
C ILE A 101 13.22 1.77 2.35
N LEU A 102 13.00 1.89 3.66
CA LEU A 102 13.85 1.23 4.67
C LEU A 102 13.85 -0.29 4.54
N ARG A 103 12.70 -0.89 4.21
CA ARG A 103 12.58 -2.35 4.00
C ARG A 103 13.44 -2.81 2.82
N VAL A 104 13.32 -2.13 1.67
CA VAL A 104 14.12 -2.46 0.48
C VAL A 104 15.61 -2.27 0.76
N TYR A 105 15.97 -1.19 1.46
CA TYR A 105 17.33 -0.95 1.91
C TYR A 105 17.86 -2.11 2.78
N TYR A 106 17.12 -2.53 3.81
CA TYR A 106 17.56 -3.63 4.69
C TYR A 106 17.65 -4.98 3.96
N HIS A 107 16.73 -5.24 3.02
CA HIS A 107 16.68 -6.51 2.29
C HIS A 107 17.78 -6.63 1.23
N VAL A 108 18.14 -5.54 0.57
CA VAL A 108 19.13 -5.53 -0.52
C VAL A 108 20.57 -5.34 0.01
N TYR A 109 20.79 -4.55 1.06
CA TYR A 109 22.12 -4.00 1.41
C TYR A 109 22.84 -4.64 2.61
N GLY A 110 22.88 -5.97 2.67
CA GLY A 110 23.88 -6.64 3.52
C GLY A 110 25.34 -6.27 3.20
N ARG A 111 25.64 -5.58 2.07
CA ARG A 111 26.94 -5.00 1.71
C ARG A 111 26.81 -3.74 0.84
N ILE A 112 27.74 -2.80 1.02
CA ILE A 112 27.80 -1.45 0.46
C ILE A 112 28.36 -1.46 -0.98
N VAL A 113 27.54 -1.03 -1.95
CA VAL A 113 27.91 -0.55 -3.30
C VAL A 113 26.93 0.58 -3.64
N VAL A 114 27.35 1.82 -3.45
CA VAL A 114 26.47 3.01 -3.45
C VAL A 114 25.91 3.35 -4.85
N ASP A 115 26.64 3.02 -5.92
CA ASP A 115 26.29 3.42 -7.30
C ASP A 115 24.99 2.80 -7.84
N VAL A 116 24.66 1.56 -7.44
CA VAL A 116 23.49 0.85 -7.99
C VAL A 116 22.19 1.26 -7.27
N VAL A 117 22.29 1.71 -6.01
CA VAL A 117 21.14 2.18 -5.21
C VAL A 117 20.61 3.51 -5.70
N GLU A 118 21.50 4.44 -6.05
CA GLU A 118 21.08 5.75 -6.54
C GLU A 118 20.27 5.64 -7.84
N ILE A 119 20.71 4.77 -8.75
CA ILE A 119 20.02 4.50 -10.02
C ILE A 119 18.67 3.82 -9.76
N ILE A 120 18.61 2.81 -8.89
CA ILE A 120 17.35 2.14 -8.53
C ILE A 120 16.39 3.10 -7.82
N MET A 121 16.87 3.96 -6.91
CA MET A 121 16.05 4.96 -6.22
C MET A 121 15.54 6.06 -7.16
N MET A 122 16.37 6.55 -8.09
CA MET A 122 15.93 7.53 -9.09
C MET A 122 14.90 6.96 -10.06
N ILE A 123 15.05 5.69 -10.46
CA ILE A 123 14.14 5.02 -11.40
C ILE A 123 12.85 4.54 -10.70
N SER A 124 12.88 4.28 -9.39
CA SER A 124 11.69 3.90 -8.62
C SER A 124 10.84 5.09 -8.18
N LEU A 125 11.41 6.30 -8.18
CA LEU A 125 10.72 7.52 -7.78
C LEU A 125 9.41 7.80 -8.54
N PRO A 126 9.33 7.64 -9.89
CA PRO A 126 8.08 7.86 -10.63
C PRO A 126 6.95 6.91 -10.25
N HIS A 127 7.23 5.61 -10.06
CA HIS A 127 6.16 4.68 -9.62
C HIS A 127 5.83 4.89 -8.14
N GLY A 128 6.82 5.14 -7.29
CA GLY A 128 6.63 5.39 -5.86
C GLY A 128 5.75 6.62 -5.60
N VAL A 129 5.82 7.66 -6.44
CA VAL A 129 4.91 8.82 -6.37
C VAL A 129 3.47 8.43 -6.74
N VAL A 130 3.28 7.60 -7.76
CA VAL A 130 1.95 7.13 -8.17
C VAL A 130 1.32 6.26 -7.09
N GLU A 131 2.10 5.36 -6.49
CA GLU A 131 1.67 4.53 -5.36
C GLU A 131 1.35 5.37 -4.13
N ALA A 132 2.21 6.33 -3.78
CA ALA A 132 1.98 7.26 -2.68
C ALA A 132 0.64 7.99 -2.83
N TYR A 133 0.34 8.46 -4.05
CA TYR A 133 -0.93 9.09 -4.34
C TYR A 133 -2.11 8.11 -4.21
N GLY A 134 -1.95 6.87 -4.68
CA GLY A 134 -2.94 5.79 -4.51
C GLY A 134 -3.23 5.51 -3.03
N ILE A 135 -2.19 5.37 -2.21
CA ILE A 135 -2.26 5.16 -0.76
C ILE A 135 -2.95 6.35 -0.08
N TYR A 136 -2.50 7.58 -0.36
CA TYR A 136 -3.09 8.80 0.18
C TYR A 136 -4.59 8.84 -0.09
N LYS A 137 -4.98 8.58 -1.35
CA LYS A 137 -6.37 8.60 -1.77
C LYS A 137 -7.19 7.52 -1.09
N ALA A 138 -6.64 6.31 -0.92
CA ALA A 138 -7.30 5.23 -0.21
C ALA A 138 -7.57 5.57 1.26
N ILE A 139 -6.57 6.13 1.96
CA ILE A 139 -6.70 6.53 3.37
C ILE A 139 -7.71 7.67 3.49
N HIS A 140 -7.51 8.75 2.72
CA HIS A 140 -8.36 9.94 2.79
C HIS A 140 -9.83 9.60 2.53
N VAL A 141 -10.13 8.87 1.46
CA VAL A 141 -11.50 8.53 1.08
C VAL A 141 -12.15 7.60 2.10
N THR A 142 -11.38 6.71 2.73
CA THR A 142 -11.86 5.81 3.78
C THR A 142 -12.14 6.57 5.08
N LEU A 143 -11.22 7.41 5.54
CA LEU A 143 -11.41 8.23 6.74
C LEU A 143 -12.56 9.22 6.58
N ALA A 144 -12.72 9.80 5.39
CA ALA A 144 -13.85 10.68 5.05
C ALA A 144 -15.18 9.94 4.85
N LYS A 145 -15.23 8.61 5.01
CA LYS A 145 -16.41 7.76 4.78
C LYS A 145 -17.05 7.90 3.39
N ASN A 146 -16.26 8.27 2.39
CA ASN A 146 -16.70 8.52 1.01
C ASN A 146 -16.30 7.38 0.06
N LEU A 147 -16.03 6.19 0.60
CA LEU A 147 -15.62 5.03 -0.19
C LEU A 147 -16.82 4.50 -0.99
N THR A 148 -16.72 4.60 -2.31
CA THR A 148 -17.70 4.04 -3.25
C THR A 148 -17.01 3.07 -4.21
N ASN A 149 -17.75 2.13 -4.80
CA ASN A 149 -17.20 1.18 -5.77
C ASN A 149 -16.48 1.88 -6.94
N LYS A 150 -16.97 3.05 -7.37
CA LYS A 150 -16.33 3.88 -8.41
C LYS A 150 -14.96 4.41 -7.95
N MET A 151 -14.84 4.81 -6.68
CA MET A 151 -13.57 5.27 -6.12
C MET A 151 -12.59 4.13 -5.92
N LEU A 152 -13.06 2.96 -5.50
CA LEU A 152 -12.24 1.76 -5.39
C LEU A 152 -11.63 1.37 -6.74
N ILE A 153 -12.45 1.36 -7.81
CA ILE A 153 -11.96 1.11 -9.18
C ILE A 153 -10.88 2.12 -9.58
N LYS A 154 -11.08 3.41 -9.28
CA LYS A 154 -10.07 4.45 -9.56
C LYS A 154 -8.77 4.21 -8.79
N ILE A 155 -8.85 3.79 -7.53
CA ILE A 155 -7.68 3.47 -6.71
C ILE A 155 -6.95 2.27 -7.31
N CYS A 156 -7.66 1.19 -7.64
CA CYS A 156 -7.06 0.03 -8.30
C CYS A 156 -6.39 0.40 -9.64
N LEU A 157 -7.01 1.26 -10.45
CA LEU A 157 -6.40 1.72 -11.71
C LEU A 157 -5.11 2.52 -11.49
N ILE A 158 -5.00 3.29 -10.40
CA ILE A 158 -3.76 4.00 -10.04
C ILE A 158 -2.65 2.98 -9.73
N PHE A 159 -2.94 1.94 -8.95
CA PHE A 159 -1.97 0.89 -8.65
C PHE A 159 -1.62 0.02 -9.87
N LEU A 160 -2.57 -0.18 -10.79
CA LEU A 160 -2.28 -0.84 -12.06
C LEU A 160 -1.32 -0.01 -12.90
N LEU A 161 -1.54 1.31 -12.98
CA LEU A 161 -0.63 2.23 -13.67
C LEU A 161 0.76 2.21 -13.02
N ALA A 162 0.84 2.22 -11.69
CA ALA A 162 2.10 2.10 -10.96
C ALA A 162 2.85 0.81 -11.32
N ALA A 163 2.15 -0.33 -11.37
CA ALA A 163 2.74 -1.62 -11.74
C ALA A 163 3.29 -1.63 -13.18
N PHE A 164 2.57 -1.03 -14.12
CA PHE A 164 3.06 -0.88 -15.50
C PHE A 164 4.30 0.01 -15.57
N LEU A 165 4.33 1.12 -14.82
CA LEU A 165 5.49 2.00 -14.76
C LEU A 165 6.69 1.25 -14.18
N GLU A 166 6.53 0.57 -13.05
CA GLU A 166 7.61 -0.16 -12.38
C GLU A 166 8.23 -1.22 -13.30
N VAL A 167 7.41 -2.08 -13.90
CA VAL A 167 7.91 -3.11 -14.83
C VAL A 167 8.51 -2.48 -16.07
N GLY A 168 7.88 -1.45 -16.64
CA GLY A 168 8.39 -0.73 -17.80
C GLY A 168 9.79 -0.17 -17.55
N PHE A 169 9.99 0.51 -16.42
CA PHE A 169 11.28 1.05 -16.02
C PHE A 169 12.34 -0.04 -15.82
N ILE A 170 12.00 -1.15 -15.18
CA ILE A 170 12.93 -2.28 -14.98
C ILE A 170 13.33 -2.91 -16.32
N GLN A 171 12.40 -3.06 -17.27
CA GLN A 171 12.72 -3.60 -18.59
C GLN A 171 13.62 -2.65 -19.39
N VAL A 172 13.36 -1.35 -19.33
CA VAL A 172 14.23 -0.34 -19.97
C VAL A 172 15.64 -0.40 -19.38
N LEU A 173 15.77 -0.50 -18.05
CA LEU A 173 17.07 -0.61 -17.39
C LEU A 173 17.86 -1.85 -17.84
N LYS A 174 17.19 -3.00 -17.99
CA LYS A 174 17.80 -4.23 -18.51
C LYS A 174 18.32 -4.12 -19.95
N ILE A 175 17.80 -3.19 -20.76
CA ILE A 175 18.29 -2.97 -22.12
C ILE A 175 19.61 -2.19 -22.10
N PHE A 176 19.82 -1.33 -21.09
CA PHE A 176 20.99 -0.46 -20.97
C PHE A 176 22.14 -1.04 -20.11
N THR A 177 21.93 -2.19 -19.46
CA THR A 177 22.91 -2.86 -18.58
C THR A 177 23.29 -4.22 -19.13
#